data_AF-A0A6N1ADC9-F1
#
_entry.id   AF-A0A6N1ADC9-F1
#
_cell.length_a   1.000
_cell.length_b   1.000
_cell.length_c   1.000
_cell.angle_alpha   90.00
_cell.angle_beta   90.00
_cell.angle_gamma   90.00
#
_symmetry.space_group_name_H-M   'P 1'
#
loop_
_entity.id
_entity.type
_entity.pdbx_description
1 polymer ?
#
loop_
_entity_poly.entity_id
_entity_poly.type
_entity_poly.pdbx_seq_one_letter_code
_entity_poly.pdbx_strand_id
1 'polypeptide(L)'
;MTFATAGLEHGHHGTAHHGTGHHGTGGLPSLNRMAAPVFWFLVAVPVLMGKAGVLEIVFPIGALAVGALLVTRDPARFAAFTWWLWFLTPEVRRLVDYQSGWSVISPIMVTPFVVGAMTGLVIAQYLPMLRYRAYFGFVPVMLGISYAYFNGISQAGVAAATFALLNWVVPVMLGLYVALHWPLYPQMRDAVLRAFVLGLTLVGGYGLIQYFIMPAWDARWLLNVGMTNQGLPLPMQVRVFSTMNSSGPLAFLLVTGLAVLPAARGILVPVAGALALGSLLLSLVRAAWLAGLFTFTWLMLTMPGRHRIRLIAVGVGLVLCSLPLLSVPRVNQAIVSRFDTLNSMENDRSYQDRQEFYVTFLFYALTEVRGAGLGTIDTATKLTNEDGQLGVMAYFDSGILRVPYELGWPGAFGYVAGLIMLTAGMLRRGGAPPDPFARCAETAALTMLGCMVFEHTLVKVTGVGFWFFLGMAIAAKNYGLAGLQGAVPTSVPAHQFHEDKQWTEA
;
A
#
# COMPACT_ATOMS: atom_id res chain seq x y z
N MET A 1 -28.11 -50.26 39.82
CA MET A 1 -28.94 -51.31 39.19
C MET A 1 -30.31 -50.69 38.97
N THR A 2 -30.87 -50.48 37.77
CA THR A 2 -30.56 -50.89 36.40
C THR A 2 -31.49 -50.03 35.52
N PHE A 3 -30.95 -49.40 34.47
CA PHE A 3 -31.52 -49.05 33.14
C PHE A 3 -33.03 -48.70 32.99
N ALA A 4 -33.40 -47.50 32.49
CA ALA A 4 -33.35 -46.98 31.12
C ALA A 4 -34.56 -47.34 30.23
N THR A 5 -35.20 -46.32 29.63
CA THR A 5 -35.78 -46.17 28.26
C THR A 5 -36.77 -45.00 28.28
N ALA A 6 -36.52 -43.84 27.66
CA ALA A 6 -36.43 -43.49 26.24
C ALA A 6 -37.79 -43.13 25.59
N GLY A 7 -37.94 -41.85 25.21
CA GLY A 7 -38.38 -41.47 23.87
C GLY A 7 -39.77 -40.85 23.64
N LEU A 8 -39.74 -39.64 23.06
CA LEU A 8 -40.67 -39.06 22.05
C LEU A 8 -42.03 -38.50 22.55
N GLU A 9 -42.61 -37.40 22.06
CA GLU A 9 -42.21 -36.21 21.28
C GLU A 9 -43.47 -35.30 21.17
N HIS A 10 -43.27 -34.00 20.89
CA HIS A 10 -44.25 -32.98 20.39
C HIS A 10 -45.26 -32.37 21.41
N GLY A 11 -45.52 -31.06 21.46
CA GLY A 11 -45.09 -29.94 20.62
C GLY A 11 -45.58 -28.57 21.16
N HIS A 12 -44.91 -27.53 20.66
CA HIS A 12 -45.29 -26.11 20.49
C HIS A 12 -46.09 -25.34 21.57
N HIS A 13 -45.47 -24.33 22.17
CA HIS A 13 -45.75 -22.90 21.89
C HIS A 13 -44.75 -22.01 22.67
N GLY A 14 -43.77 -21.45 21.96
CA GLY A 14 -42.86 -20.41 22.47
C GLY A 14 -42.71 -19.35 21.40
N THR A 15 -43.47 -18.28 21.53
CA THR A 15 -43.53 -17.13 20.63
C THR A 15 -42.18 -16.42 20.59
N ALA A 16 -41.55 -16.46 19.41
CA ALA A 16 -40.38 -15.67 19.08
C ALA A 16 -40.77 -14.19 18.98
N HIS A 17 -40.25 -13.34 19.87
CA HIS A 17 -40.22 -11.91 19.65
C HIS A 17 -39.16 -11.59 18.59
N HIS A 18 -39.65 -11.36 17.37
CA HIS A 18 -38.93 -10.66 16.31
C HIS A 18 -38.60 -9.23 16.76
N GLY A 19 -37.34 -8.97 17.11
CA GLY A 19 -36.76 -7.63 17.17
C GLY A 19 -36.60 -7.07 15.76
N THR A 20 -37.66 -6.48 15.26
CA THR A 20 -37.72 -5.79 13.96
C THR A 20 -37.07 -4.41 14.06
N GLY A 21 -36.26 -4.12 13.04
CA GLY A 21 -36.01 -2.79 12.48
C GLY A 21 -35.92 -1.61 13.44
N HIS A 22 -34.70 -1.24 13.84
CA HIS A 22 -34.38 0.18 13.98
C HIS A 22 -34.44 0.83 12.59
N HIS A 23 -35.64 1.25 12.19
CA HIS A 23 -35.82 2.34 11.25
C HIS A 23 -35.21 3.60 11.89
N GLY A 24 -33.94 3.84 11.57
CA GLY A 24 -33.27 5.09 11.85
C GLY A 24 -33.98 6.21 11.11
N THR A 25 -34.40 7.21 11.87
CA THR A 25 -34.85 8.52 11.40
C THR A 25 -33.90 9.09 10.35
N GLY A 26 -34.47 9.72 9.31
CA GLY A 26 -33.75 10.34 8.20
C GLY A 26 -32.92 11.56 8.59
N GLY A 27 -31.95 11.39 9.48
CA GLY A 27 -30.92 12.37 9.78
C GLY A 27 -29.89 12.41 8.66
N LEU A 28 -29.47 13.63 8.28
CA LEU A 28 -28.38 13.84 7.33
C LEU A 28 -27.17 12.97 7.72
N PRO A 29 -26.46 12.36 6.75
CA PRO A 29 -25.30 11.54 7.06
C PRO A 29 -24.27 12.36 7.85
N SER A 30 -23.63 11.75 8.86
CA SER A 30 -22.66 12.48 9.68
C SER A 30 -21.53 13.08 8.83
N LEU A 31 -21.03 14.26 9.21
CA LEU A 31 -19.99 15.00 8.49
C LEU A 31 -18.80 14.10 8.09
N ASN A 32 -18.33 13.25 9.01
CA ASN A 32 -17.22 12.32 8.77
C ASN A 32 -17.50 11.30 7.65
N ARG A 33 -18.78 10.89 7.46
CA ARG A 33 -19.18 9.96 6.40
C ARG A 33 -19.19 10.62 5.02
N MET A 34 -19.58 11.91 4.96
CA MET A 34 -19.69 12.64 3.71
C MET A 34 -18.39 13.30 3.26
N ALA A 35 -17.46 13.56 4.18
CA ALA A 35 -16.23 14.31 3.89
C ALA A 35 -15.42 13.75 2.71
N ALA A 36 -15.08 12.45 2.71
CA ALA A 36 -14.32 11.86 1.62
C ALA A 36 -15.09 11.78 0.28
N PRO A 37 -16.37 11.34 0.24
CA PRO A 37 -17.17 11.40 -0.98
C PRO A 37 -17.32 12.81 -1.56
N VAL A 38 -17.59 13.81 -0.71
CA VAL A 38 -17.70 15.21 -1.12
C VAL A 38 -16.38 15.71 -1.67
N PHE A 39 -15.25 15.39 -1.03
CA PHE A 39 -13.93 15.73 -1.56
C PHE A 39 -13.71 15.14 -2.95
N TRP A 40 -13.94 13.84 -3.16
CA TRP A 40 -13.75 13.23 -4.48
C TRP A 40 -14.72 13.79 -5.54
N PHE A 41 -15.94 14.16 -5.14
CA PHE A 41 -16.86 14.88 -6.01
C PHE A 41 -16.31 16.25 -6.42
N LEU A 42 -15.77 17.03 -5.47
CA LEU A 42 -15.12 18.32 -5.73
C LEU A 42 -13.84 18.19 -6.57
N VAL A 43 -13.18 17.04 -6.56
CA VAL A 43 -12.07 16.74 -7.47
C VAL A 43 -12.58 16.41 -8.88
N ALA A 44 -13.65 15.63 -8.99
CA ALA A 44 -14.17 15.20 -10.29
C ALA A 44 -14.77 16.36 -11.11
N VAL A 45 -15.49 17.29 -10.47
CA VAL A 45 -16.20 18.38 -11.18
C VAL A 45 -15.26 19.27 -12.02
N PRO A 46 -14.15 19.82 -11.49
CA PRO A 46 -13.22 20.63 -12.27
C PRO A 46 -12.58 19.85 -13.44
N VAL A 47 -12.25 18.57 -13.25
CA VAL A 47 -11.73 17.71 -14.34
C VAL A 47 -12.73 17.61 -15.48
N LEU A 48 -14.00 17.30 -15.16
CA LEU A 48 -15.05 17.14 -16.16
C LEU A 48 -15.39 18.45 -16.88
N MET A 49 -15.21 19.60 -16.21
CA MET A 49 -15.40 20.93 -16.79
C MET A 49 -14.20 21.44 -17.59
N GLY A 50 -13.11 20.68 -17.71
CA GLY A 50 -11.90 21.14 -18.40
C GLY A 50 -11.13 22.23 -17.63
N LYS A 51 -11.37 22.36 -16.32
CA LYS A 51 -10.77 23.37 -15.43
C LYS A 51 -9.93 22.74 -14.32
N ALA A 52 -9.24 21.64 -14.62
CA ALA A 52 -8.47 20.90 -13.63
C ALA A 52 -7.35 21.72 -12.96
N GLY A 53 -6.88 22.83 -13.55
CA GLY A 53 -5.83 23.68 -12.95
C GLY A 53 -6.14 24.18 -11.54
N VAL A 54 -7.42 24.37 -11.21
CA VAL A 54 -7.85 24.72 -9.84
C VAL A 54 -7.47 23.64 -8.80
N LEU A 55 -7.32 22.39 -9.24
CA LEU A 55 -6.96 21.26 -8.38
C LEU A 55 -5.51 21.31 -7.89
N GLU A 56 -4.62 22.11 -8.49
CA GLU A 56 -3.26 22.31 -7.94
C GLU A 56 -3.31 22.83 -6.50
N ILE A 57 -4.36 23.59 -6.16
CA ILE A 57 -4.58 24.16 -4.83
C ILE A 57 -5.70 23.40 -4.09
N VAL A 58 -6.83 23.15 -4.76
CA VAL A 58 -8.00 22.52 -4.12
C VAL A 58 -7.73 21.08 -3.69
N PHE A 59 -6.95 20.32 -4.47
CA PHE A 59 -6.68 18.93 -4.14
C PHE A 59 -5.83 18.79 -2.86
N PRO A 60 -4.65 19.44 -2.72
CA PRO A 60 -3.88 19.37 -1.48
C PRO A 60 -4.65 19.92 -0.27
N ILE A 61 -5.27 21.10 -0.38
CA ILE A 61 -5.97 21.73 0.75
C ILE A 61 -7.19 20.90 1.18
N GLY A 62 -8.01 20.47 0.21
CA GLY A 62 -9.18 19.65 0.49
C GLY A 62 -8.81 18.31 1.11
N ALA A 63 -7.76 17.65 0.61
CA ALA A 63 -7.29 16.39 1.17
C ALA A 63 -6.75 16.55 2.59
N LEU A 64 -6.03 17.65 2.88
CA LEU A 64 -5.57 17.96 4.22
C LEU A 64 -6.73 18.25 5.18
N ALA A 65 -7.76 18.97 4.74
CA ALA A 65 -8.94 19.24 5.56
C ALA A 65 -9.69 17.93 5.91
N VAL A 66 -9.89 17.04 4.94
CA VAL A 66 -10.51 15.73 5.17
C VAL A 66 -9.60 14.84 6.02
N GLY A 67 -8.30 14.84 5.77
CA GLY A 67 -7.31 14.12 6.57
C GLY A 67 -7.34 14.57 8.04
N ALA A 68 -7.29 15.88 8.29
CA ALA A 68 -7.37 16.47 9.62
C ALA A 68 -8.67 16.09 10.35
N LEU A 69 -9.79 16.07 9.63
CA LEU A 69 -11.08 15.70 10.19
C LEU A 69 -11.10 14.23 10.64
N LEU A 70 -10.56 13.32 9.82
CA LEU A 70 -10.69 11.88 10.01
C LEU A 70 -9.60 11.28 10.91
N VAL A 71 -8.38 11.84 10.93
CA VAL A 71 -7.20 11.22 11.57
C VAL A 71 -7.40 10.94 13.06
N THR A 72 -8.21 11.72 13.77
CA THR A 72 -8.57 11.46 15.17
C THR A 72 -10.01 10.99 15.34
N ARG A 73 -10.97 11.50 14.54
CA ARG A 73 -12.39 11.21 14.73
C ARG A 73 -12.83 9.88 14.15
N ASP A 74 -12.13 9.38 13.13
CA ASP A 74 -12.48 8.13 12.47
C ASP A 74 -11.25 7.49 11.79
N PRO A 75 -10.42 6.78 12.58
CA PRO A 75 -9.22 6.10 12.08
C PRO A 75 -9.48 5.11 10.94
N ALA A 76 -10.65 4.46 10.93
CA ALA A 76 -11.02 3.50 9.89
C ALA A 76 -11.30 4.20 8.54
N ARG A 77 -12.05 5.30 8.55
CA ARG A 77 -12.27 6.11 7.34
C ARG A 77 -11.01 6.83 6.90
N PHE A 78 -10.17 7.30 7.83
CA PHE A 78 -8.87 7.89 7.53
C PHE A 78 -7.95 6.89 6.79
N ALA A 79 -7.87 5.66 7.27
CA ALA A 79 -7.12 4.59 6.63
C ALA A 79 -7.59 4.33 5.19
N ALA A 80 -8.90 4.21 4.98
CA ALA A 80 -9.47 4.03 3.64
C ALA A 80 -9.23 5.26 2.74
N PHE A 81 -9.38 6.48 3.27
CA PHE A 81 -9.14 7.72 2.55
C PHE A 81 -7.68 7.85 2.11
N THR A 82 -6.73 7.49 2.98
CA THR A 82 -5.30 7.48 2.65
C THR A 82 -5.01 6.55 1.47
N TRP A 83 -5.60 5.34 1.45
CA TRP A 83 -5.46 4.43 0.31
C TRP A 83 -6.03 5.02 -0.99
N TRP A 84 -7.17 5.70 -0.93
CA TRP A 84 -7.72 6.40 -2.10
C TRP A 84 -6.79 7.50 -2.63
N LEU A 85 -6.14 8.26 -1.75
CA LEU A 85 -5.12 9.22 -2.17
C LEU A 85 -3.97 8.51 -2.89
N TRP A 86 -3.46 7.39 -2.35
CA TRP A 86 -2.41 6.62 -3.02
C TRP A 86 -2.86 6.06 -4.37
N PHE A 87 -4.12 5.62 -4.50
CA PHE A 87 -4.66 5.07 -5.75
C PHE A 87 -4.82 6.12 -6.86
N LEU A 88 -5.18 7.36 -6.52
CA LEU A 88 -5.67 8.33 -7.52
C LEU A 88 -4.81 9.58 -7.68
N THR A 89 -3.95 9.92 -6.73
CA THR A 89 -3.15 11.17 -6.80
C THR A 89 -2.36 11.31 -8.12
N PRO A 90 -1.66 10.29 -8.64
CA PRO A 90 -0.91 10.44 -9.89
C PRO A 90 -1.82 10.58 -11.12
N GLU A 91 -3.02 9.99 -11.10
CA GLU A 91 -4.04 10.21 -12.14
C GLU A 91 -4.54 11.64 -12.13
N VAL A 92 -4.87 12.17 -10.94
CA VAL A 92 -5.32 13.56 -10.78
C VAL A 92 -4.25 14.50 -11.30
N ARG A 93 -2.97 14.28 -10.96
CA ARG A 93 -1.85 15.06 -11.52
C ARG A 93 -1.88 15.04 -13.05
N ARG A 94 -1.95 13.87 -13.68
CA ARG A 94 -1.91 13.76 -15.15
C ARG A 94 -3.06 14.48 -15.84
N LEU A 95 -4.25 14.43 -15.26
CA LEU A 95 -5.42 15.15 -15.78
C LEU A 95 -5.21 16.67 -15.66
N VAL A 96 -4.64 17.14 -14.55
CA VAL A 96 -4.29 18.56 -14.36
C VAL A 96 -3.23 19.01 -15.35
N ASP A 97 -2.13 18.25 -15.46
CA ASP A 97 -1.02 18.54 -16.38
C ASP A 97 -1.51 18.57 -17.84
N TYR A 98 -2.47 17.72 -18.19
CA TYR A 98 -3.07 17.68 -19.53
C TYR A 98 -3.91 18.92 -19.84
N GLN A 99 -4.68 19.43 -18.88
CA GLN A 99 -5.59 20.56 -19.10
C GLN A 99 -4.93 21.93 -18.85
N SER A 100 -3.92 22.00 -17.99
CA SER A 100 -3.39 23.27 -17.46
C SER A 100 -1.93 23.52 -17.82
N GLY A 101 -1.24 22.51 -18.37
CA GLY A 101 0.17 22.57 -18.73
C GLY A 101 1.03 21.70 -17.81
N TRP A 102 2.16 21.26 -18.35
CA TRP A 102 3.09 20.39 -17.63
C TRP A 102 3.85 21.16 -16.55
N SER A 103 3.88 20.61 -15.33
CA SER A 103 4.81 21.04 -14.29
C SER A 103 5.75 19.92 -13.85
N VAL A 104 7.03 20.27 -13.70
CA VAL A 104 8.06 19.36 -13.18
C VAL A 104 7.75 18.99 -11.72
N ILE A 105 7.34 19.98 -10.92
CA ILE A 105 7.04 19.84 -9.49
C ILE A 105 5.54 20.11 -9.29
N SER A 106 4.81 19.09 -8.84
CA SER A 106 3.36 19.17 -8.63
C SER A 106 3.01 19.03 -7.14
N PRO A 107 2.37 20.04 -6.51
CA PRO A 107 1.87 19.96 -5.14
C PRO A 107 0.91 18.78 -4.93
N ILE A 108 0.18 18.39 -5.96
CA ILE A 108 -0.74 17.25 -5.95
C ILE A 108 -0.01 15.98 -5.49
N MET A 109 1.20 15.72 -6.01
CA MET A 109 1.98 14.52 -5.67
C MET A 109 2.44 14.46 -4.22
N VAL A 110 2.57 15.62 -3.57
CA VAL A 110 3.02 15.73 -2.18
C VAL A 110 1.86 15.46 -1.21
N THR A 111 0.62 15.64 -1.67
CA THR A 111 -0.62 15.46 -0.89
C THR A 111 -0.70 14.16 -0.07
N PRO A 112 -0.56 12.94 -0.65
CA PRO A 112 -0.65 11.71 0.13
C PRO A 112 0.41 11.62 1.24
N PHE A 113 1.59 12.20 1.01
CA PHE A 113 2.65 12.25 2.01
C PHE A 113 2.30 13.17 3.17
N VAL A 114 1.81 14.38 2.89
CA VAL A 114 1.47 15.35 3.95
C VAL A 114 0.27 14.87 4.76
N VAL A 115 -0.76 14.32 4.11
CA VAL A 115 -1.90 13.69 4.81
C VAL A 115 -1.44 12.52 5.68
N GLY A 116 -0.54 11.67 5.18
CA GLY A 116 0.04 10.59 5.98
C GLY A 116 0.89 11.09 7.14
N ALA A 117 1.67 12.16 6.96
CA ALA A 117 2.48 12.78 8.01
C ALA A 117 1.66 13.31 9.19
N MET A 118 0.38 13.66 8.98
CA MET A 118 -0.55 14.07 10.05
C MET A 118 -0.71 13.00 11.14
N THR A 119 -0.51 11.72 10.81
CA THR A 119 -0.51 10.64 11.80
C THR A 119 0.54 10.84 12.90
N GLY A 120 1.61 11.59 12.64
CA GLY A 120 2.64 11.90 13.62
C GLY A 120 2.11 12.67 14.83
N LEU A 121 1.15 13.56 14.62
CA LEU A 121 0.51 14.32 15.70
C LEU A 121 -0.25 13.39 16.65
N VAL A 122 -0.84 12.33 16.12
CA VAL A 122 -1.54 11.31 16.92
C VAL A 122 -0.53 10.38 17.59
N ILE A 123 0.47 9.89 16.85
CA ILE A 123 1.52 9.01 17.37
C ILE A 123 2.29 9.67 18.52
N ALA A 124 2.48 10.99 18.50
CA ALA A 124 3.11 11.74 19.58
C ALA A 124 2.44 11.49 20.95
N GLN A 125 1.12 11.29 20.97
CA GLN A 125 0.34 10.99 22.18
C GLN A 125 0.58 9.56 22.70
N TYR A 126 1.08 8.67 21.84
CA TYR A 126 1.32 7.25 22.11
C TYR A 126 2.82 6.90 22.20
N LEU A 127 3.73 7.88 22.25
CA LEU A 127 5.17 7.64 22.36
C LEU A 127 5.56 6.67 23.51
N PRO A 128 4.93 6.72 24.70
CA PRO A 128 5.24 5.76 25.76
C PRO A 128 4.96 4.30 25.37
N MET A 129 4.06 4.05 24.40
CA MET A 129 3.79 2.69 23.91
C MET A 129 4.96 2.10 23.12
N LEU A 130 5.87 2.92 22.60
CA LEU A 130 7.03 2.44 21.85
C LEU A 130 8.03 1.63 22.69
N ARG A 131 7.92 1.66 24.02
CA ARG A 131 8.72 0.80 24.92
C ARG A 131 8.31 -0.66 24.87
N TYR A 132 7.09 -0.97 24.42
CA TYR A 132 6.60 -2.34 24.40
C TYR A 132 7.17 -3.12 23.22
N ARG A 133 7.46 -4.39 23.44
CA ARG A 133 8.08 -5.30 22.45
C ARG A 133 7.34 -5.33 21.11
N ALA A 134 6.01 -5.16 21.11
CA ALA A 134 5.20 -5.15 19.90
C ALA A 134 5.50 -3.95 18.97
N TYR A 135 5.96 -2.83 19.53
CA TYR A 135 6.16 -1.56 18.79
C TYR A 135 7.62 -1.10 18.79
N PHE A 136 8.46 -1.64 19.66
CA PHE A 136 9.84 -1.18 19.84
C PHE A 136 10.65 -1.16 18.55
N GLY A 137 10.42 -2.10 17.62
CA GLY A 137 11.14 -2.12 16.34
C GLY A 137 10.90 -0.90 15.44
N PHE A 138 9.85 -0.10 15.68
CA PHE A 138 9.67 1.18 14.98
C PHE A 138 10.68 2.24 15.42
N VAL A 139 11.19 2.17 16.66
CA VAL A 139 12.14 3.14 17.22
C VAL A 139 13.47 3.16 16.46
N PRO A 140 14.21 2.04 16.32
CA PRO A 140 15.49 2.07 15.61
C PRO A 140 15.33 2.33 14.10
N VAL A 141 14.17 2.00 13.51
CA VAL A 141 13.80 2.41 12.14
C VAL A 141 13.72 3.93 12.01
N MET A 142 12.95 4.57 12.87
CA MET A 142 12.76 6.02 12.84
C MET A 142 14.06 6.78 13.16
N LEU A 143 14.89 6.26 14.09
CA LEU A 143 16.21 6.82 14.40
C LEU A 143 17.16 6.72 13.19
N GLY A 144 17.16 5.58 12.48
CA GLY A 144 17.98 5.41 11.29
C GLY A 144 17.60 6.35 10.16
N ILE A 145 16.29 6.54 9.91
CA ILE A 145 15.78 7.53 8.95
C ILE A 145 16.15 8.95 9.38
N SER A 146 16.03 9.27 10.66
CA SER A 146 16.36 10.62 11.19
C SER A 146 17.85 10.94 11.03
N TYR A 147 18.73 9.98 11.32
CA TYR A 147 20.17 10.13 11.08
C TYR A 147 20.46 10.44 9.61
N ALA A 148 19.87 9.67 8.70
CA ALA A 148 20.04 9.84 7.26
C ALA A 148 19.51 11.19 6.74
N TYR A 149 18.45 11.71 7.36
CA TYR A 149 17.90 13.03 7.04
C TYR A 149 18.87 14.16 7.37
N PHE A 150 19.46 14.17 8.57
CA PHE A 150 20.44 15.19 8.94
C PHE A 150 21.67 15.14 8.05
N ASN A 151 22.11 13.93 7.68
CA ASN A 151 23.16 13.78 6.70
C ASN A 151 22.74 14.32 5.31
N GLY A 152 21.52 14.01 4.88
CA GLY A 152 20.93 14.48 3.64
C GLY A 152 20.84 16.00 3.51
N ILE A 153 20.51 16.72 4.60
CA ILE A 153 20.48 18.19 4.60
C ILE A 153 21.85 18.76 4.18
N SER A 154 22.94 18.18 4.68
CA SER A 154 24.30 18.66 4.34
C SER A 154 24.71 18.34 2.90
N GLN A 155 24.15 17.30 2.28
CA GLN A 155 24.59 16.79 0.98
C GLN A 155 23.68 17.20 -0.18
N ALA A 156 22.36 17.15 0.00
CA ALA A 156 21.35 17.38 -1.04
C ALA A 156 20.54 18.68 -0.84
N GLY A 157 20.72 19.35 0.30
CA GLY A 157 19.94 20.50 0.71
C GLY A 157 18.61 20.14 1.39
N VAL A 158 18.01 21.12 2.05
CA VAL A 158 16.82 20.91 2.90
C VAL A 158 15.63 20.38 2.09
N ALA A 159 15.31 20.98 0.94
CA ALA A 159 14.12 20.62 0.17
C ALA A 159 14.14 19.15 -0.31
N ALA A 160 15.25 18.72 -0.92
CA ALA A 160 15.41 17.34 -1.39
C ALA A 160 15.45 16.35 -0.22
N ALA A 161 16.17 16.67 0.85
CA ALA A 161 16.25 15.84 2.05
C ALA A 161 14.88 15.69 2.72
N THR A 162 14.07 16.75 2.83
CA THR A 162 12.73 16.70 3.44
C THR A 162 11.76 15.89 2.58
N PHE A 163 11.81 16.05 1.26
CA PHE A 163 10.99 15.22 0.36
C PHE A 163 11.36 13.74 0.44
N ALA A 164 12.65 13.41 0.49
CA ALA A 164 13.12 12.05 0.71
C ALA A 164 12.72 11.53 2.10
N LEU A 165 12.82 12.34 3.15
CA LEU A 165 12.33 12.00 4.48
C LEU A 165 10.86 11.61 4.44
N LEU A 166 9.99 12.39 3.76
CA LEU A 166 8.58 12.04 3.60
C LEU A 166 8.38 10.68 2.92
N ASN A 167 9.17 10.37 1.88
CA ASN A 167 9.10 9.08 1.18
C ASN A 167 9.41 7.88 2.09
N TRP A 168 10.30 8.07 3.06
CA TRP A 168 10.74 7.05 4.00
C TRP A 168 9.87 6.97 5.25
N VAL A 169 9.56 8.10 5.87
CA VAL A 169 8.93 8.16 7.19
C VAL A 169 7.42 7.96 7.14
N VAL A 170 6.74 8.46 6.11
CA VAL A 170 5.27 8.40 6.02
C VAL A 170 4.74 6.96 5.99
N PRO A 171 5.30 6.04 5.19
CA PRO A 171 4.92 4.63 5.27
C PRO A 171 5.03 4.04 6.68
N VAL A 172 6.16 4.28 7.35
CA VAL A 172 6.44 3.79 8.71
C VAL A 172 5.40 4.34 9.69
N MET A 173 5.12 5.65 9.63
CA MET A 173 4.15 6.31 10.48
C MET A 173 2.73 5.79 10.25
N LEU A 174 2.32 5.56 8.99
CA LEU A 174 1.03 4.94 8.68
C LEU A 174 0.93 3.53 9.25
N GLY A 175 1.99 2.73 9.15
CA GLY A 175 2.08 1.40 9.76
C GLY A 175 1.95 1.43 11.28
N LEU A 176 2.68 2.32 11.93
CA LEU A 176 2.61 2.50 13.39
C LEU A 176 1.23 3.02 13.82
N TYR A 177 0.66 3.98 13.09
CA TYR A 177 -0.67 4.53 13.36
C TYR A 177 -1.73 3.42 13.38
N VAL A 178 -1.76 2.55 12.37
CA VAL A 178 -2.75 1.46 12.35
C VAL A 178 -2.46 0.40 13.41
N ALA A 179 -1.19 0.13 13.73
CA ALA A 179 -0.80 -0.80 14.79
C ALA A 179 -1.26 -0.31 16.19
N LEU A 180 -1.15 0.99 16.46
CA LEU A 180 -1.58 1.61 17.72
C LEU A 180 -3.11 1.64 17.86
N HIS A 181 -3.84 1.77 16.76
CA HIS A 181 -5.31 1.74 16.74
C HIS A 181 -5.90 0.32 16.70
N TRP A 182 -5.19 -0.66 17.25
CA TRP A 182 -5.63 -2.06 17.30
C TRP A 182 -7.06 -2.29 17.86
N PRO A 183 -7.62 -1.50 18.81
CA PRO A 183 -8.99 -1.74 19.27
C PRO A 183 -10.04 -1.55 18.17
N LEU A 184 -9.74 -0.71 17.17
CA LEU A 184 -10.61 -0.41 16.02
C LEU A 184 -10.33 -1.34 14.83
N TYR A 185 -9.49 -2.36 15.01
CA TYR A 185 -9.05 -3.27 13.95
C TYR A 185 -10.20 -3.80 13.07
N PRO A 186 -11.34 -4.30 13.59
CA PRO A 186 -12.40 -4.81 12.72
C PRO A 186 -12.99 -3.74 11.78
N GLN A 187 -13.13 -2.52 12.27
CA GLN A 187 -13.66 -1.39 11.50
C GLN A 187 -12.66 -0.96 10.42
N MET A 188 -11.37 -0.89 10.79
CA MET A 188 -10.29 -0.57 9.87
C MET A 188 -10.13 -1.63 8.79
N ARG A 189 -10.17 -2.92 9.16
CA ARG A 189 -10.16 -4.05 8.24
C ARG A 189 -11.25 -3.90 7.18
N ASP A 190 -12.49 -3.69 7.62
CA ASP A 190 -13.63 -3.62 6.71
C ASP A 190 -13.56 -2.39 5.79
N ALA A 191 -13.09 -1.26 6.31
CA ALA A 191 -12.89 -0.03 5.52
C ALA A 191 -11.79 -0.21 4.47
N VAL A 192 -10.65 -0.80 4.85
CA VAL A 192 -9.52 -1.07 3.96
C VAL A 192 -9.91 -2.10 2.90
N LEU A 193 -10.56 -3.20 3.27
CA LEU A 193 -11.01 -4.21 2.30
C LEU A 193 -11.97 -3.62 1.26
N ARG A 194 -12.91 -2.77 1.69
CA ARG A 194 -13.80 -2.06 0.75
C ARG A 194 -13.03 -1.12 -0.17
N ALA A 195 -12.07 -0.36 0.37
CA ALA A 195 -11.21 0.51 -0.42
C ALA A 195 -10.39 -0.28 -1.44
N PHE A 196 -9.84 -1.44 -1.08
CA PHE A 196 -9.08 -2.28 -2.01
C PHE A 196 -9.95 -2.96 -3.07
N VAL A 197 -11.15 -3.45 -2.75
CA VAL A 197 -12.05 -4.03 -3.78
C VAL A 197 -12.41 -2.98 -4.82
N LEU A 198 -12.81 -1.78 -4.38
CA LEU A 198 -13.16 -0.68 -5.28
C LEU A 198 -11.93 -0.13 -6.01
N GLY A 199 -10.83 0.06 -5.29
CA GLY A 199 -9.56 0.53 -5.81
C GLY A 199 -8.99 -0.40 -6.87
N LEU A 200 -8.97 -1.72 -6.64
CA LEU A 200 -8.51 -2.69 -7.64
C LEU A 200 -9.43 -2.75 -8.85
N THR A 201 -10.74 -2.57 -8.68
CA THR A 201 -11.67 -2.47 -9.81
C THR A 201 -11.33 -1.26 -10.66
N LEU A 202 -11.12 -0.09 -10.04
CA LEU A 202 -10.80 1.15 -10.73
C LEU A 202 -9.40 1.13 -11.35
N VAL A 203 -8.37 0.89 -10.54
CA VAL A 203 -6.96 0.87 -10.97
C VAL A 203 -6.69 -0.28 -11.92
N GLY A 204 -7.23 -1.47 -11.65
CA GLY A 204 -7.13 -2.60 -12.57
C GLY A 204 -7.88 -2.36 -13.88
N GLY A 205 -9.11 -1.85 -13.82
CA GLY A 205 -9.92 -1.56 -15.01
C GLY A 205 -9.31 -0.44 -15.87
N TYR A 206 -8.86 0.64 -15.23
CA TYR A 206 -8.19 1.74 -15.91
C TYR A 206 -6.88 1.29 -16.58
N GLY A 207 -6.15 0.33 -16.00
CA GLY A 207 -4.95 -0.22 -16.64
C GLY A 207 -5.25 -0.93 -17.97
N LEU A 208 -6.38 -1.64 -18.07
CA LEU A 208 -6.81 -2.24 -19.34
C LEU A 208 -7.21 -1.15 -20.36
N ILE A 209 -7.96 -0.13 -19.92
CA ILE A 209 -8.31 1.04 -20.75
C ILE A 209 -7.03 1.70 -21.29
N GLN A 210 -6.06 1.94 -20.41
CA GLN A 210 -4.78 2.54 -20.76
C GLN A 210 -4.04 1.72 -21.81
N TYR A 211 -4.03 0.39 -21.69
CA TYR A 211 -3.34 -0.47 -22.66
C TYR A 211 -3.99 -0.45 -24.04
N PHE A 212 -5.32 -0.56 -24.12
CA PHE A 212 -6.03 -0.71 -25.39
C PHE A 212 -6.32 0.62 -26.09
N ILE A 213 -6.52 1.71 -25.34
CA ILE A 213 -6.92 3.01 -25.89
C ILE A 213 -5.76 4.00 -25.87
N MET A 214 -4.87 3.93 -24.87
CA MET A 214 -3.85 4.95 -24.59
C MET A 214 -4.46 6.37 -24.52
N PRO A 215 -5.07 6.75 -23.38
CA PRO A 215 -5.63 8.08 -23.20
C PRO A 215 -4.61 9.20 -23.45
N ALA A 216 -5.06 10.34 -23.99
CA ALA A 216 -4.18 11.42 -24.42
C ALA A 216 -3.35 12.03 -23.28
N TRP A 217 -3.90 12.07 -22.05
CA TRP A 217 -3.18 12.55 -20.87
C TRP A 217 -2.06 11.59 -20.43
N ASP A 218 -2.26 10.27 -20.58
CA ASP A 218 -1.22 9.27 -20.31
C ASP A 218 -0.11 9.30 -21.37
N ALA A 219 -0.47 9.45 -22.63
CA ALA A 219 0.50 9.64 -23.71
C ALA A 219 1.35 10.90 -23.47
N ARG A 220 0.72 12.02 -23.12
CA ARG A 220 1.41 13.27 -22.81
C ARG A 220 2.30 13.15 -21.57
N TRP A 221 1.85 12.44 -20.54
CA TRP A 221 2.67 12.13 -19.36
C TRP A 221 3.96 11.41 -19.74
N LEU A 222 3.87 10.34 -20.54
CA LEU A 222 5.04 9.58 -20.96
C LEU A 222 6.04 10.42 -21.76
N LEU A 223 5.54 11.25 -22.67
CA LEU A 223 6.37 12.16 -23.47
C LEU A 223 7.10 13.19 -22.58
N ASN A 224 6.39 13.81 -21.63
CA ASN A 224 6.96 14.86 -20.79
C ASN A 224 7.93 14.33 -19.73
N VAL A 225 7.67 13.14 -19.17
CA VAL A 225 8.58 12.54 -18.18
C VAL A 225 9.80 11.90 -18.84
N GLY A 226 9.73 11.58 -20.14
CA GLY A 226 10.83 10.96 -20.87
C GLY A 226 11.11 9.51 -20.45
N MET A 227 10.10 8.79 -19.94
CA MET A 227 10.27 7.39 -19.51
C MET A 227 10.29 6.43 -20.71
N THR A 228 11.42 6.35 -21.41
CA THR A 228 11.60 5.45 -22.56
C THR A 228 11.42 3.95 -22.21
N ASN A 229 11.72 3.57 -20.97
CA ASN A 229 11.60 2.19 -20.46
C ASN A 229 10.15 1.71 -20.25
N GLN A 230 9.14 2.57 -20.49
CA GLN A 230 7.71 2.20 -20.45
C GLN A 230 7.15 1.73 -21.79
N GLY A 231 7.95 1.79 -22.87
CA GLY A 231 7.47 1.54 -24.22
C GLY A 231 6.93 2.81 -24.88
N LEU A 232 6.23 2.63 -26.00
CA LEU A 232 5.74 3.75 -26.78
C LEU A 232 4.38 4.23 -26.25
N PRO A 233 4.08 5.54 -26.30
CA PRO A 233 2.79 6.10 -25.90
C PRO A 233 1.72 5.83 -26.97
N LEU A 234 1.57 4.56 -27.35
CA LEU A 234 0.66 4.06 -28.37
C LEU A 234 -0.12 2.84 -27.82
N PRO A 235 -1.35 2.62 -28.32
CA PRO A 235 -2.13 1.44 -27.96
C PRO A 235 -1.35 0.13 -28.13
N MET A 236 -1.46 -0.75 -27.12
CA MET A 236 -0.82 -2.07 -27.02
C MET A 236 0.71 -2.08 -27.08
N GLN A 237 1.37 -0.92 -26.97
CA GLN A 237 2.83 -0.79 -27.04
C GLN A 237 3.44 -0.21 -25.77
N VAL A 238 2.61 0.01 -24.75
CA VAL A 238 3.01 0.50 -23.44
C VAL A 238 3.00 -0.62 -22.41
N ARG A 239 3.89 -0.52 -21.44
CA ARG A 239 3.81 -1.23 -20.17
C ARG A 239 2.80 -0.52 -19.28
N VAL A 240 1.74 -1.21 -18.88
CA VAL A 240 0.64 -0.59 -18.13
C VAL A 240 1.15 -0.02 -16.81
N PHE A 241 0.78 1.23 -16.54
CA PHE A 241 1.04 1.96 -15.31
C PHE A 241 -0.25 2.51 -14.66
N SER A 242 -1.39 2.40 -15.35
CA SER A 242 -2.73 2.75 -14.88
C SER A 242 -2.71 4.12 -14.18
N THR A 243 -3.31 4.25 -13.00
CA THR A 243 -3.37 5.47 -12.18
C THR A 243 -2.04 5.81 -11.47
N MET A 244 -1.00 4.97 -11.57
CA MET A 244 0.31 5.19 -10.96
C MET A 244 1.25 5.97 -11.88
N ASN A 245 2.42 6.39 -11.38
CA ASN A 245 3.42 7.11 -12.19
C ASN A 245 4.18 6.22 -13.18
N SER A 246 4.26 4.92 -12.92
CA SER A 246 5.05 3.94 -13.68
C SER A 246 4.58 2.50 -13.42
N SER A 247 4.97 1.57 -14.28
CA SER A 247 4.54 0.16 -14.24
C SER A 247 4.97 -0.59 -12.97
N GLY A 248 6.15 -0.30 -12.40
CA GLY A 248 6.64 -0.91 -11.15
C GLY A 248 5.73 -0.66 -9.94
N PRO A 249 5.49 0.60 -9.55
CA PRO A 249 4.55 0.96 -8.48
C PRO A 249 3.16 0.39 -8.69
N LEU A 250 2.64 0.39 -9.94
CA LEU A 250 1.37 -0.26 -10.24
C LEU A 250 1.42 -1.75 -9.92
N ALA A 251 2.41 -2.46 -10.44
CA ALA A 251 2.48 -3.91 -10.32
C ALA A 251 2.54 -4.35 -8.85
N PHE A 252 3.35 -3.67 -8.02
CA PHE A 252 3.43 -3.97 -6.59
C PHE A 252 2.15 -3.58 -5.84
N LEU A 253 1.50 -2.46 -6.19
CA LEU A 253 0.20 -2.10 -5.64
C LEU A 253 -0.87 -3.17 -5.93
N LEU A 254 -0.90 -3.67 -7.16
CA LEU A 254 -1.83 -4.73 -7.57
C LEU A 254 -1.53 -6.05 -6.85
N VAL A 255 -0.26 -6.42 -6.68
CA VAL A 255 0.15 -7.61 -5.89
C VAL A 255 -0.29 -7.47 -4.43
N THR A 256 -0.05 -6.32 -3.80
CA THR A 256 -0.52 -6.03 -2.43
C THR A 256 -2.04 -6.16 -2.33
N GLY A 257 -2.78 -5.62 -3.30
CA GLY A 257 -4.23 -5.73 -3.32
C GLY A 257 -4.73 -7.17 -3.54
N LEU A 258 -4.11 -7.91 -4.44
CA LEU A 258 -4.42 -9.33 -4.69
C LEU A 258 -4.12 -10.19 -3.45
N ALA A 259 -3.11 -9.85 -2.64
CA ALA A 259 -2.81 -10.53 -1.38
C ALA A 259 -3.95 -10.40 -0.35
N VAL A 260 -4.67 -9.27 -0.33
CA VAL A 260 -5.73 -8.99 0.65
C VAL A 260 -7.14 -9.30 0.17
N LEU A 261 -7.32 -9.40 -1.14
CA LEU A 261 -8.60 -9.69 -1.79
C LEU A 261 -9.32 -10.97 -1.28
N PRO A 262 -8.62 -12.08 -0.93
CA PRO A 262 -9.27 -13.29 -0.43
C PRO A 262 -10.06 -13.10 0.87
N ALA A 263 -9.69 -12.10 1.68
CA ALA A 263 -10.39 -11.75 2.91
C ALA A 263 -11.63 -10.87 2.69
N ALA A 264 -11.74 -10.18 1.54
CA ALA A 264 -12.91 -9.35 1.20
C ALA A 264 -14.14 -10.21 0.93
N ARG A 265 -15.36 -9.65 0.95
CA ARG A 265 -16.60 -10.33 0.54
C ARG A 265 -17.41 -9.44 -0.39
N GLY A 266 -18.15 -10.03 -1.32
CA GLY A 266 -19.03 -9.31 -2.25
C GLY A 266 -18.89 -9.76 -3.70
N ILE A 267 -19.86 -9.36 -4.53
CA ILE A 267 -19.94 -9.72 -5.94
C ILE A 267 -18.85 -9.07 -6.81
N LEU A 268 -18.33 -7.92 -6.37
CA LEU A 268 -17.25 -7.21 -7.06
C LEU A 268 -15.87 -7.83 -6.85
N VAL A 269 -15.69 -8.71 -5.86
CA VAL A 269 -14.40 -9.33 -5.55
C VAL A 269 -13.78 -10.07 -6.75
N PRO A 270 -14.48 -11.00 -7.44
CA PRO A 270 -13.92 -11.67 -8.60
C PRO A 270 -13.60 -10.71 -9.75
N VAL A 271 -14.44 -9.70 -9.98
CA VAL A 271 -14.24 -8.68 -11.02
C VAL A 271 -12.98 -7.85 -10.71
N ALA A 272 -12.86 -7.36 -9.48
CA ALA A 272 -11.69 -6.62 -9.01
C ALA A 272 -10.40 -7.43 -9.19
N GLY A 273 -10.45 -8.73 -8.83
CA GLY A 273 -9.34 -9.65 -9.03
C GLY A 273 -8.95 -9.79 -10.50
N ALA A 274 -9.93 -10.06 -11.37
CA ALA A 274 -9.67 -10.28 -12.79
C ALA A 274 -9.06 -9.04 -13.47
N LEU A 275 -9.61 -7.86 -13.20
CA LEU A 275 -9.08 -6.59 -13.70
C LEU A 275 -7.67 -6.30 -13.16
N ALA A 276 -7.44 -6.55 -11.87
CA ALA A 276 -6.13 -6.38 -11.26
C ALA A 276 -5.09 -7.33 -11.85
N LEU A 277 -5.43 -8.62 -12.05
CA LEU A 277 -4.50 -9.57 -12.65
C LEU A 277 -4.22 -9.25 -14.12
N GLY A 278 -5.24 -8.89 -14.90
CA GLY A 278 -5.05 -8.48 -16.29
C GLY A 278 -4.09 -7.30 -16.41
N SER A 279 -4.27 -6.27 -15.59
CA SER A 279 -3.35 -5.13 -15.54
C SER A 279 -1.97 -5.47 -14.98
N LEU A 280 -1.88 -6.41 -14.03
CA LEU A 280 -0.59 -6.90 -13.53
C LEU A 280 0.20 -7.63 -14.62
N LEU A 281 -0.46 -8.45 -15.44
CA LEU A 281 0.16 -9.10 -16.59
C LEU A 281 0.61 -8.04 -17.61
N LEU A 282 -0.23 -7.07 -17.94
CA LEU A 282 0.11 -6.03 -18.91
C LEU A 282 1.11 -4.98 -18.39
N SER A 283 1.42 -4.94 -17.09
CA SER A 283 2.51 -4.13 -16.54
C SER A 283 3.90 -4.60 -17.02
N LEU A 284 4.01 -5.88 -17.41
CA LEU A 284 5.25 -6.53 -17.81
C LEU A 284 6.39 -6.38 -16.77
N VAL A 285 6.04 -6.34 -15.47
CA VAL A 285 7.00 -6.30 -14.35
C VAL A 285 7.22 -7.71 -13.81
N ARG A 286 8.34 -8.32 -14.23
CA ARG A 286 8.70 -9.71 -13.91
C ARG A 286 8.77 -9.99 -12.40
N ALA A 287 9.41 -9.09 -11.66
CA ALA A 287 9.51 -9.19 -10.20
C ALA A 287 8.13 -9.26 -9.53
N ALA A 288 7.14 -8.53 -10.04
CA ALA A 288 5.79 -8.52 -9.51
C ALA A 288 5.00 -9.78 -9.89
N TRP A 289 5.27 -10.41 -11.03
CA TRP A 289 4.68 -11.72 -11.36
C TRP A 289 5.16 -12.81 -10.39
N LEU A 290 6.47 -12.84 -10.11
CA LEU A 290 7.05 -13.72 -9.10
C LEU A 290 6.49 -13.43 -7.71
N ALA A 291 6.31 -12.15 -7.37
CA ALA A 291 5.67 -11.71 -6.13
C ALA A 291 4.21 -12.19 -6.01
N GLY A 292 3.45 -12.14 -7.10
CA GLY A 292 2.09 -12.66 -7.18
C GLY A 292 2.04 -14.18 -6.99
N LEU A 293 2.97 -14.91 -7.62
CA LEU A 293 3.11 -16.37 -7.43
C LEU A 293 3.46 -16.73 -6.00
N PHE A 294 4.41 -16.01 -5.38
CA PHE A 294 4.76 -16.16 -3.97
C PHE A 294 3.55 -15.88 -3.07
N THR A 295 2.82 -14.78 -3.31
CA THR A 295 1.60 -14.41 -2.57
C THR A 295 0.58 -15.54 -2.60
N PHE A 296 0.29 -16.06 -3.80
CA PHE A 296 -0.67 -17.14 -4.00
C PHE A 296 -0.24 -18.41 -3.27
N THR A 297 1.03 -18.82 -3.44
CA THR A 297 1.58 -20.03 -2.83
C THR A 297 1.60 -19.93 -1.31
N TRP A 298 2.04 -18.79 -0.77
CA TRP A 298 2.11 -18.56 0.66
C TRP A 298 0.72 -18.57 1.32
N LEU A 299 -0.27 -17.92 0.70
CA LEU A 299 -1.65 -17.98 1.17
C LEU A 299 -2.24 -19.38 1.05
N MET A 300 -1.95 -20.11 -0.04
CA MET A 300 -2.33 -21.52 -0.16
C MET A 300 -1.84 -22.33 1.02
N LEU A 301 -0.57 -22.19 1.40
CA LEU A 301 0.03 -22.95 2.50
C LEU A 301 -0.51 -22.52 3.88
N THR A 302 -0.76 -21.23 4.11
CA THR A 302 -1.03 -20.69 5.45
C THR A 302 -2.50 -20.44 5.78
N MET A 303 -3.38 -20.37 4.78
CA MET A 303 -4.79 -20.00 4.96
C MET A 303 -5.66 -21.18 5.46
N PRO A 304 -6.63 -20.95 6.37
CA PRO A 304 -7.52 -22.01 6.87
C PRO A 304 -8.37 -22.65 5.76
N GLY A 305 -8.66 -23.95 5.86
CA GLY A 305 -9.22 -24.78 4.76
C GLY A 305 -10.46 -24.22 4.05
N ARG A 306 -11.44 -23.63 4.77
CA ARG A 306 -12.62 -22.99 4.16
C ARG A 306 -12.27 -21.81 3.25
N HIS A 307 -11.23 -21.04 3.62
CA HIS A 307 -10.75 -19.90 2.86
C HIS A 307 -9.78 -20.32 1.74
N ARG A 308 -9.10 -21.46 1.91
CA ARG A 308 -8.25 -22.08 0.87
C ARG A 308 -9.05 -22.42 -0.39
N ILE A 309 -10.23 -23.05 -0.27
CA ILE A 309 -11.08 -23.35 -1.43
C ILE A 309 -11.46 -22.07 -2.19
N ARG A 310 -11.78 -21.00 -1.45
CA ARG A 310 -12.08 -19.71 -2.05
C ARG A 310 -10.89 -19.12 -2.79
N LEU A 311 -9.67 -19.26 -2.26
CA LEU A 311 -8.46 -18.81 -2.94
C LEU A 311 -8.21 -19.61 -4.23
N ILE A 312 -8.49 -20.92 -4.24
CA ILE A 312 -8.44 -21.74 -5.47
C ILE A 312 -9.49 -21.25 -6.47
N ALA A 313 -10.73 -21.04 -6.04
CA ALA A 313 -11.80 -20.56 -6.91
C ALA A 313 -11.48 -19.18 -7.52
N VAL A 314 -10.91 -18.28 -6.72
CA VAL A 314 -10.38 -17.00 -7.20
C VAL A 314 -9.23 -17.23 -8.19
N GLY A 315 -8.25 -18.06 -7.86
CA GLY A 315 -7.12 -18.37 -8.75
C GLY A 315 -7.54 -18.96 -10.10
N VAL A 316 -8.47 -19.92 -10.11
CA VAL A 316 -9.04 -20.49 -11.33
C VAL A 316 -9.83 -19.44 -12.10
N GLY A 317 -10.72 -18.68 -11.44
CA GLY A 317 -11.48 -17.61 -12.07
C GLY A 317 -10.57 -16.55 -12.69
N LEU A 318 -9.49 -16.20 -12.01
CA LEU A 318 -8.46 -15.28 -12.49
C LEU A 318 -7.77 -15.79 -13.77
N VAL A 319 -7.34 -17.05 -13.80
CA VAL A 319 -6.75 -17.66 -14.99
C VAL A 319 -7.74 -17.65 -16.14
N LEU A 320 -8.98 -18.10 -15.92
CA LEU A 320 -10.04 -18.13 -16.94
C LEU A 320 -10.33 -16.74 -17.49
N CYS A 321 -10.42 -15.72 -16.64
CA CYS A 321 -10.63 -14.33 -17.06
C CYS A 321 -9.44 -13.73 -17.81
N SER A 322 -8.23 -14.27 -17.63
CA SER A 322 -7.03 -13.82 -18.35
C SER A 322 -6.85 -14.48 -19.72
N LEU A 323 -7.50 -15.63 -19.99
CA LEU A 323 -7.39 -16.33 -21.27
C LEU A 323 -7.77 -15.49 -22.50
N PRO A 324 -8.85 -14.68 -22.48
CA PRO A 324 -9.19 -13.82 -23.61
C PRO A 324 -8.07 -12.82 -23.95
N LEU A 325 -7.30 -12.35 -22.96
CA LEU A 325 -6.17 -11.44 -23.22
C LEU A 325 -5.09 -12.13 -24.05
N LEU A 326 -4.84 -13.42 -23.83
CA LEU A 326 -3.86 -14.20 -24.58
C LEU A 326 -4.31 -14.51 -26.03
N SER A 327 -5.60 -14.35 -26.34
CA SER A 327 -6.09 -14.48 -27.72
C SER A 327 -5.66 -13.31 -28.62
N VAL A 328 -5.31 -12.17 -28.04
CA VAL A 328 -4.82 -11.00 -28.79
C VAL A 328 -3.34 -11.21 -29.11
N PRO A 329 -2.94 -11.31 -30.40
CA PRO A 329 -1.57 -11.69 -30.76
C PRO A 329 -0.49 -10.77 -30.17
N ARG A 330 -0.74 -9.45 -30.14
CA ARG A 330 0.19 -8.47 -29.56
C ARG A 330 0.38 -8.63 -28.05
N VAL A 331 -0.71 -8.92 -27.33
CA VAL A 331 -0.65 -9.17 -25.88
C VAL A 331 0.13 -10.45 -25.60
N ASN A 332 -0.17 -11.51 -26.34
CA ASN A 332 0.53 -12.79 -26.22
C ASN A 332 2.03 -12.62 -26.48
N GLN A 333 2.42 -11.97 -27.58
CA GLN A 333 3.82 -11.69 -27.91
C GLN A 333 4.51 -10.87 -26.81
N ALA A 334 3.84 -9.85 -26.27
CA ALA A 334 4.41 -9.03 -25.20
C ALA A 334 4.64 -9.82 -23.90
N ILE A 335 3.73 -10.72 -23.56
CA ILE A 335 3.86 -11.58 -22.36
C ILE A 335 4.91 -12.66 -22.58
N VAL A 336 4.85 -13.39 -23.70
CA VAL A 336 5.78 -14.48 -24.05
C VAL A 336 7.21 -13.96 -24.16
N SER A 337 7.45 -12.86 -24.87
CA SER A 337 8.80 -12.27 -24.97
C SER A 337 9.38 -11.90 -23.61
N ARG A 338 8.55 -11.41 -22.67
CA ARG A 338 8.98 -11.13 -21.30
C ARG A 338 9.21 -12.39 -20.49
N PHE A 339 8.44 -13.45 -20.73
CA PHE A 339 8.67 -14.76 -20.12
C PHE A 339 9.96 -15.40 -20.62
N ASP A 340 10.27 -15.31 -21.91
CA ASP A 340 11.50 -15.85 -22.50
C ASP A 340 12.75 -15.20 -21.88
N THR A 341 12.71 -13.88 -21.63
CA THR A 341 13.81 -13.19 -20.92
C THR A 341 14.03 -13.65 -19.48
N LEU A 342 13.06 -14.31 -18.83
CA LEU A 342 13.28 -14.93 -17.52
C LEU A 342 14.13 -16.20 -17.62
N ASN A 343 14.04 -16.91 -18.76
CA ASN A 343 14.74 -18.17 -18.97
C ASN A 343 16.17 -17.94 -19.51
N SER A 344 16.36 -16.87 -20.29
CA SER A 344 17.68 -16.45 -20.81
C SER A 344 18.37 -15.43 -19.89
N MET A 345 18.66 -15.79 -18.65
CA MET A 345 19.29 -14.88 -17.67
C MET A 345 20.65 -14.32 -18.12
N GLU A 346 21.36 -15.04 -19.00
CA GLU A 346 22.72 -14.71 -19.44
C GLU A 346 22.78 -13.52 -20.43
N ASN A 347 21.70 -13.24 -21.16
CA ASN A 347 21.63 -12.16 -22.18
C ASN A 347 20.65 -11.03 -21.79
N ASP A 348 20.16 -11.02 -20.55
CA ASP A 348 19.23 -9.99 -20.10
C ASP A 348 19.98 -8.72 -19.66
N ARG A 349 19.90 -7.68 -20.50
CA ARG A 349 20.46 -6.35 -20.22
C ARG A 349 20.08 -5.83 -18.83
N SER A 350 18.86 -6.08 -18.36
CA SER A 350 18.43 -5.61 -17.04
C SER A 350 19.01 -6.41 -15.86
N TYR A 351 19.44 -7.65 -16.09
CA TYR A 351 20.18 -8.43 -15.10
C TYR A 351 21.67 -8.04 -15.10
N GLN A 352 22.26 -7.86 -16.28
CA GLN A 352 23.65 -7.42 -16.44
C GLN A 352 23.87 -6.01 -15.87
N ASP A 353 22.99 -5.04 -16.21
CA ASP A 353 23.01 -3.68 -15.66
C ASP A 353 22.91 -3.70 -14.13
N ARG A 354 22.14 -4.64 -13.55
CA ARG A 354 22.07 -4.83 -12.09
C ARG A 354 23.35 -5.43 -11.54
N GLN A 355 23.92 -6.47 -12.15
CA GLN A 355 25.13 -7.13 -11.64
C GLN A 355 26.32 -6.18 -11.60
N GLU A 356 26.53 -5.40 -12.68
CA GLU A 356 27.55 -4.35 -12.74
C GLU A 356 27.28 -3.27 -11.68
N PHE A 357 26.02 -2.86 -11.55
CA PHE A 357 25.57 -1.93 -10.52
C PHE A 357 25.84 -2.47 -9.10
N TYR A 358 25.59 -3.74 -8.82
CA TYR A 358 25.86 -4.36 -7.52
C TYR A 358 27.35 -4.31 -7.18
N VAL A 359 28.24 -4.56 -8.13
CA VAL A 359 29.70 -4.53 -7.91
C VAL A 359 30.19 -3.11 -7.64
N THR A 360 29.82 -2.15 -8.49
CA THR A 360 30.28 -0.75 -8.37
C THR A 360 29.69 -0.09 -7.12
N PHE A 361 28.41 -0.32 -6.80
CA PHE A 361 27.77 0.29 -5.64
C PHE A 361 28.07 -0.41 -4.32
N LEU A 362 28.39 -1.70 -4.32
CA LEU A 362 28.87 -2.36 -3.09
C LEU A 362 30.14 -1.68 -2.60
N PHE A 363 31.04 -1.27 -3.50
CA PHE A 363 32.24 -0.52 -3.13
C PHE A 363 31.88 0.83 -2.49
N TYR A 364 31.01 1.62 -3.12
CA TYR A 364 30.55 2.90 -2.55
C TYR A 364 29.82 2.74 -1.20
N ALA A 365 28.95 1.73 -1.08
CA ALA A 365 28.23 1.47 0.16
C ALA A 365 29.17 1.04 1.29
N LEU A 366 30.27 0.33 1.00
CA LEU A 366 31.25 -0.09 2.00
C LEU A 366 32.24 1.01 2.39
N THR A 367 32.61 1.90 1.45
CA THR A 367 33.57 2.98 1.72
C THR A 367 32.91 4.20 2.33
N GLU A 368 31.69 4.54 1.93
CA GLU A 368 30.95 5.69 2.44
C GLU A 368 30.16 5.31 3.71
N VAL A 369 30.88 5.13 4.82
CA VAL A 369 30.30 4.62 6.08
C VAL A 369 29.14 5.50 6.61
N ARG A 370 29.29 6.81 6.41
CA ARG A 370 28.30 7.83 6.80
C ARG A 370 27.03 7.77 5.93
N GLY A 371 27.11 7.17 4.74
CA GLY A 371 26.07 7.18 3.73
C GLY A 371 26.01 8.50 2.96
N ALA A 372 25.35 8.49 1.81
CA ALA A 372 25.13 9.66 0.99
C ALA A 372 24.08 10.61 1.60
N GLY A 373 23.20 10.11 2.47
CA GLY A 373 22.12 10.88 3.08
C GLY A 373 20.88 10.99 2.19
N LEU A 374 19.74 11.30 2.82
CA LEU A 374 18.45 11.38 2.12
C LEU A 374 18.41 12.54 1.11
N GLY A 375 17.81 12.29 -0.04
CA GLY A 375 17.61 13.31 -1.08
C GLY A 375 18.68 13.34 -2.17
N THR A 376 19.73 12.54 -2.03
CA THR A 376 20.84 12.45 -2.99
C THR A 376 20.54 11.59 -4.23
N ILE A 377 19.46 10.80 -4.20
CA ILE A 377 19.05 9.91 -5.29
C ILE A 377 17.55 10.01 -5.59
N ASP A 378 17.11 9.35 -6.66
CA ASP A 378 15.70 9.23 -7.06
C ASP A 378 15.07 10.61 -7.38
N THR A 379 13.74 10.70 -7.39
CA THR A 379 12.95 11.89 -7.70
C THR A 379 13.24 13.10 -6.81
N ALA A 380 13.92 12.92 -5.67
CA ALA A 380 14.30 14.02 -4.79
C ALA A 380 15.38 14.92 -5.42
N THR A 381 16.25 14.36 -6.27
CA THR A 381 17.31 15.10 -6.99
C THR A 381 16.77 16.20 -7.90
N LYS A 382 15.52 16.10 -8.35
CA LYS A 382 14.84 17.16 -9.11
C LYS A 382 14.71 18.46 -8.33
N LEU A 383 14.76 18.41 -7.00
CA LEU A 383 14.70 19.58 -6.13
C LEU A 383 16.08 20.18 -5.85
N THR A 384 17.15 19.50 -6.26
CA THR A 384 18.55 19.94 -6.07
C THR A 384 19.13 20.50 -7.38
N ASN A 385 18.73 19.96 -8.54
CA ASN A 385 19.21 20.43 -9.83
C ASN A 385 18.46 21.71 -10.28
N GLU A 386 19.19 22.74 -10.68
CA GLU A 386 18.63 24.04 -11.13
C GLU A 386 17.67 23.89 -12.32
N ASP A 387 17.89 22.89 -13.19
CA ASP A 387 17.04 22.61 -14.35
C ASP A 387 15.82 21.71 -14.03
N GLY A 388 15.64 21.28 -12.77
CA GLY A 388 14.57 20.37 -12.36
C GLY A 388 14.67 18.95 -12.96
N GLN A 389 15.79 18.65 -13.63
CA GLN A 389 16.07 17.36 -14.24
C GLN A 389 16.47 16.31 -13.20
N LEU A 390 16.27 15.04 -13.54
CA LEU A 390 16.73 13.91 -12.71
C LEU A 390 18.26 13.90 -12.64
N GLY A 391 18.82 13.75 -11.43
CA GLY A 391 20.27 13.62 -11.25
C GLY A 391 20.83 12.32 -11.85
N VAL A 392 22.16 12.25 -12.03
CA VAL A 392 22.87 11.09 -12.59
C VAL A 392 22.57 9.79 -11.82
N MET A 393 22.24 9.89 -10.52
CA MET A 393 21.85 8.78 -9.64
C MET A 393 20.33 8.55 -9.53
N ALA A 394 19.54 9.00 -10.51
CA ALA A 394 18.07 8.93 -10.45
C ALA A 394 17.50 7.51 -10.53
N TYR A 395 18.19 6.57 -11.17
CA TYR A 395 17.73 5.20 -11.36
C TYR A 395 18.55 4.26 -10.47
N PHE A 396 18.17 4.20 -9.19
CA PHE A 396 18.75 3.28 -8.21
C PHE A 396 17.75 2.13 -7.95
N ASP A 397 17.87 1.05 -8.72
CA ASP A 397 16.87 -0.04 -8.75
C ASP A 397 17.16 -1.20 -7.78
N SER A 398 18.15 -1.09 -6.88
CA SER A 398 18.41 -2.11 -5.84
C SER A 398 17.84 -1.70 -4.49
N GLY A 399 16.82 -2.39 -3.99
CA GLY A 399 16.29 -2.11 -2.65
C GLY A 399 17.28 -2.40 -1.53
N ILE A 400 18.08 -3.47 -1.65
CA ILE A 400 19.04 -3.91 -0.62
C ILE A 400 20.20 -2.93 -0.48
N LEU A 401 20.82 -2.53 -1.59
CA LEU A 401 21.97 -1.62 -1.54
C LEU A 401 21.57 -0.17 -1.26
N ARG A 402 20.32 0.19 -1.54
CA ARG A 402 19.83 1.55 -1.30
C ARG A 402 19.77 1.90 0.17
N VAL A 403 19.42 0.94 1.03
CA VAL A 403 19.34 1.15 2.49
C VAL A 403 20.68 1.60 3.09
N PRO A 404 21.79 0.86 2.98
CA PRO A 404 23.08 1.31 3.50
C PRO A 404 23.62 2.55 2.77
N TYR A 405 23.30 2.73 1.48
CA TYR A 405 23.73 3.90 0.74
C TYR A 405 23.05 5.20 1.20
N GLU A 406 21.71 5.24 1.28
CA GLU A 406 20.97 6.43 1.71
C GLU A 406 21.06 6.64 3.22
N LEU A 407 20.96 5.57 4.03
CA LEU A 407 20.91 5.68 5.48
C LEU A 407 22.29 5.70 6.17
N GLY A 408 23.36 5.35 5.45
CA GLY A 408 24.65 5.03 6.04
C GLY A 408 24.60 3.74 6.87
N TRP A 409 25.75 3.20 7.25
CA TRP A 409 25.78 1.99 8.07
C TRP A 409 25.10 2.15 9.44
N PRO A 410 25.32 3.25 10.20
CA PRO A 410 24.65 3.45 11.48
C PRO A 410 23.12 3.44 11.33
N GLY A 411 22.59 4.16 10.34
CA GLY A 411 21.16 4.23 10.08
C GLY A 411 20.60 2.92 9.55
N ALA A 412 21.32 2.24 8.65
CA ALA A 412 20.93 0.97 8.08
C ALA A 412 20.88 -0.16 9.10
N PHE A 413 21.83 -0.23 10.05
CA PHE A 413 21.79 -1.22 11.12
C PHE A 413 20.54 -1.05 11.99
N GLY A 414 20.23 0.18 12.40
CA GLY A 414 19.01 0.46 13.16
C GLY A 414 17.75 0.12 12.37
N TYR A 415 17.72 0.51 11.10
CA TYR A 415 16.59 0.23 10.20
C TYR A 415 16.35 -1.27 10.00
N VAL A 416 17.38 -2.02 9.65
CA VAL A 416 17.31 -3.48 9.43
C VAL A 416 17.00 -4.22 10.72
N ALA A 417 17.61 -3.83 11.85
CA ALA A 417 17.32 -4.45 13.15
C ALA A 417 15.84 -4.27 13.52
N GLY A 418 15.31 -3.06 13.40
CA GLY A 418 13.89 -2.79 13.67
C GLY A 418 12.96 -3.54 12.72
N LEU A 419 13.31 -3.59 11.43
CA LEU A 419 12.57 -4.35 10.41
C LEU A 419 12.50 -5.85 10.75
N ILE A 420 13.62 -6.46 11.15
CA ILE A 420 13.68 -7.87 11.59
C ILE A 420 12.83 -8.06 12.85
N MET A 421 12.94 -7.18 13.84
CA MET A 421 12.16 -7.27 15.08
C MET A 421 10.66 -7.22 14.82
N LEU A 422 10.18 -6.29 13.99
CA LEU A 422 8.76 -6.15 13.66
C LEU A 422 8.27 -7.34 12.85
N THR A 423 9.02 -7.78 11.84
CA THR A 423 8.65 -8.93 11.00
C THR A 423 8.61 -10.21 11.82
N ALA A 424 9.61 -10.45 12.68
CA ALA A 424 9.60 -11.59 13.59
C ALA A 424 8.46 -11.51 14.62
N GLY A 425 8.18 -10.31 15.14
CA GLY A 425 7.08 -10.06 16.08
C GLY A 425 5.70 -10.32 15.46
N MET A 426 5.53 -9.94 14.20
CA MET A 426 4.34 -10.20 13.38
C MET A 426 4.13 -11.71 13.17
N LEU A 427 5.18 -12.45 12.77
CA LEU A 427 5.09 -13.88 12.48
C LEU A 427 4.84 -14.73 13.73
N ARG A 428 5.27 -14.27 14.90
CA ARG A 428 5.00 -14.92 16.18
C ARG A 428 3.54 -14.71 16.57
N ARG A 429 2.69 -15.73 16.37
CA ARG A 429 1.25 -15.66 16.70
C ARG A 429 0.94 -15.42 18.18
N GLY A 430 1.77 -15.93 19.09
CA GLY A 430 1.59 -15.72 20.53
C GLY A 430 0.25 -16.22 21.09
N GLY A 431 -0.39 -17.20 20.44
CA GLY A 431 -1.71 -17.72 20.84
C GLY A 431 -2.92 -16.96 20.28
N ALA A 432 -2.72 -15.90 19.49
CA ALA A 432 -3.82 -15.14 18.89
C ALA A 432 -4.74 -16.05 18.02
N PRO A 433 -6.07 -15.86 18.06
CA PRO A 433 -7.01 -16.62 17.24
C PRO A 433 -6.72 -16.50 15.74
N PRO A 434 -7.05 -17.54 14.94
CA PRO A 434 -6.83 -17.51 13.50
C PRO A 434 -7.73 -16.46 12.83
N ASP A 435 -7.11 -15.42 12.26
CA ASP A 435 -7.79 -14.41 11.44
C ASP A 435 -7.34 -14.48 9.97
N PRO A 436 -8.27 -14.72 9.01
CA PRO A 436 -7.95 -14.73 7.58
C PRO A 436 -7.37 -13.41 7.05
N PHE A 437 -7.84 -12.26 7.52
CA PHE A 437 -7.30 -10.98 7.08
C PHE A 437 -5.89 -10.74 7.62
N ALA A 438 -5.61 -11.16 8.87
CA ALA A 438 -4.26 -11.09 9.41
C ALA A 438 -3.27 -11.89 8.54
N ARG A 439 -3.66 -13.10 8.07
CA ARG A 439 -2.85 -13.90 7.13
C ARG A 439 -2.59 -13.17 5.81
N CYS A 440 -3.62 -12.52 5.27
CA CYS A 440 -3.50 -11.69 4.08
C CYS A 440 -2.54 -10.50 4.28
N ALA A 441 -2.66 -9.78 5.39
CA ALA A 441 -1.81 -8.65 5.73
C ALA A 441 -0.34 -9.09 5.95
N GLU A 442 -0.12 -10.18 6.67
CA GLU A 442 1.20 -10.82 6.82
C GLU A 442 1.81 -11.16 5.45
N THR A 443 1.02 -11.77 4.56
CA THR A 443 1.48 -12.14 3.21
C THR A 443 1.85 -10.91 2.40
N ALA A 444 1.02 -9.86 2.43
CA ALA A 444 1.29 -8.61 1.72
C ALA A 444 2.63 -8.00 2.18
N ALA A 445 2.86 -7.93 3.50
CA ALA A 445 4.12 -7.43 4.06
C ALA A 445 5.32 -8.30 3.66
N LEU A 446 5.23 -9.63 3.82
CA LEU A 446 6.32 -10.54 3.43
C LEU A 446 6.64 -10.48 1.94
N THR A 447 5.61 -10.34 1.10
CA THR A 447 5.78 -10.24 -0.35
C THR A 447 6.52 -8.96 -0.70
N MET A 448 6.11 -7.81 -0.16
CA MET A 448 6.82 -6.55 -0.40
C MET A 448 8.26 -6.61 0.10
N LEU A 449 8.50 -7.20 1.28
CA LEU A 449 9.84 -7.38 1.82
C LEU A 449 10.71 -8.27 0.92
N GLY A 450 10.18 -9.40 0.42
CA GLY A 450 10.90 -10.29 -0.49
C GLY A 450 11.23 -9.61 -1.83
N CYS A 451 10.36 -8.73 -2.31
CA CYS A 451 10.58 -7.96 -3.53
C CYS A 451 11.67 -6.89 -3.42
N MET A 452 12.18 -6.62 -2.21
CA MET A 452 13.27 -5.67 -1.97
C MET A 452 14.57 -6.05 -2.71
N VAL A 453 14.74 -7.32 -3.05
CA VAL A 453 15.84 -7.81 -3.90
C VAL A 453 15.80 -7.18 -5.31
N PHE A 454 14.61 -6.85 -5.81
CA PHE A 454 14.41 -6.39 -7.18
C PHE A 454 14.20 -4.89 -7.34
N GLU A 455 13.63 -4.22 -6.34
CA GLU A 455 13.36 -2.79 -6.31
C GLU A 455 13.21 -2.34 -4.84
N HIS A 456 13.39 -1.06 -4.55
CA HIS A 456 13.16 -0.54 -3.21
C HIS A 456 11.66 -0.45 -2.86
N THR A 457 11.15 -1.48 -2.19
CA THR A 457 9.72 -1.64 -1.84
C THR A 457 9.31 -1.08 -0.49
N LEU A 458 10.23 -0.47 0.27
CA LEU A 458 9.97 0.01 1.64
C LEU A 458 9.65 1.52 1.73
N VAL A 459 9.62 2.23 0.61
CA VAL A 459 9.36 3.67 0.51
C VAL A 459 8.21 3.97 -0.45
N LYS A 460 7.67 5.20 -0.42
CA LYS A 460 6.59 5.64 -1.32
C LYS A 460 5.37 4.69 -1.22
N VAL A 461 4.58 4.55 -2.29
CA VAL A 461 3.36 3.72 -2.31
C VAL A 461 3.61 2.24 -2.01
N THR A 462 4.72 1.68 -2.48
CA THR A 462 5.10 0.28 -2.21
C THR A 462 5.46 0.10 -0.74
N GLY A 463 6.17 1.07 -0.16
CA GLY A 463 6.44 1.16 1.27
C GLY A 463 5.17 1.24 2.10
N VAL A 464 4.18 2.01 1.68
CA VAL A 464 2.86 2.02 2.35
C VAL A 464 2.25 0.62 2.31
N GLY A 465 2.33 -0.09 1.17
CA GLY A 465 1.95 -1.51 1.09
C GLY A 465 2.66 -2.40 2.10
N PHE A 466 3.95 -2.24 2.32
CA PHE A 466 4.67 -2.99 3.35
C PHE A 466 4.24 -2.60 4.77
N TRP A 467 4.48 -1.34 5.15
CA TRP A 467 4.38 -0.86 6.53
C TRP A 467 2.94 -0.83 7.03
N PHE A 468 1.98 -0.45 6.18
CA PHE A 468 0.57 -0.43 6.56
C PHE A 468 0.06 -1.83 6.88
N PHE A 469 0.38 -2.83 6.05
CA PHE A 469 -0.09 -4.20 6.28
C PHE A 469 0.68 -4.92 7.39
N LEU A 470 1.97 -4.60 7.59
CA LEU A 470 2.70 -4.99 8.81
C LEU A 470 1.97 -4.46 10.06
N GLY A 471 1.59 -3.17 10.05
CA GLY A 471 0.83 -2.56 11.14
C GLY A 471 -0.55 -3.18 11.36
N MET A 472 -1.29 -3.46 10.29
CA MET A 472 -2.58 -4.15 10.36
C MET A 472 -2.46 -5.58 10.91
N ALA A 473 -1.37 -6.29 10.60
CA ALA A 473 -1.11 -7.62 11.15
C ALA A 473 -0.80 -7.56 12.66
N ILE A 474 -0.01 -6.57 13.10
CA ILE A 474 0.22 -6.30 14.52
C ILE A 474 -1.09 -5.95 15.23
N ALA A 475 -1.91 -5.08 14.63
CA ALA A 475 -3.22 -4.69 15.16
C ALA A 475 -4.16 -5.89 15.31
N ALA A 476 -4.24 -6.75 14.29
CA ALA A 476 -5.05 -7.98 14.31
C ALA A 476 -4.63 -8.91 15.45
N LYS A 477 -3.32 -9.08 15.64
CA LYS A 477 -2.75 -9.90 16.72
C LYS A 477 -3.13 -9.33 18.09
N ASN A 478 -2.92 -8.04 18.32
CA ASN A 478 -3.23 -7.40 19.61
C ASN A 478 -4.73 -7.47 19.92
N TYR A 479 -5.58 -7.22 18.92
CA TYR A 479 -7.04 -7.36 19.05
C TYR A 479 -7.43 -8.80 19.40
N GLY A 480 -6.84 -9.79 18.74
CA GLY A 480 -7.11 -11.20 19.00
C GLY A 480 -6.69 -11.64 20.41
N LEU A 481 -5.53 -11.20 20.90
CA LEU A 481 -5.06 -11.49 22.25
C LEU A 481 -5.93 -10.84 23.32
N ALA A 482 -6.33 -9.58 23.13
CA ALA A 482 -7.26 -8.90 24.03
C ALA A 482 -8.63 -9.62 24.09
N GLY A 483 -9.08 -10.19 22.97
CA GLY A 483 -10.30 -11.01 22.91
C GLY A 483 -10.24 -12.26 23.79
N LEU A 484 -9.08 -12.91 23.87
CA LEU A 484 -8.88 -14.07 24.75
C LEU A 484 -8.88 -13.69 26.23
N GLN A 485 -8.48 -12.46 26.55
CA GLN A 485 -8.42 -11.93 27.91
C GLN A 485 -9.75 -11.30 28.37
N GLY A 486 -10.80 -11.32 27.54
CA GLY A 486 -12.08 -10.67 27.84
C GLY A 486 -12.04 -9.14 27.82
N ALA A 487 -10.98 -8.56 27.26
CA ALA A 487 -10.64 -7.14 27.34
C ALA A 487 -11.11 -6.30 26.14
N VAL A 488 -11.83 -6.89 25.19
CA VAL A 488 -12.29 -6.15 24.01
C VAL A 488 -13.44 -5.23 24.41
N PRO A 489 -13.34 -3.90 24.24
CA PRO A 489 -14.45 -3.00 24.53
C PRO A 489 -15.63 -3.36 23.62
N THR A 490 -16.76 -3.73 24.24
CA THR A 490 -17.98 -4.23 23.57
C THR A 490 -18.70 -3.16 22.74
N SER A 491 -18.36 -1.89 22.94
CA SER A 491 -18.71 -0.76 22.08
C SER A 491 -17.84 0.42 22.48
N VAL A 492 -17.11 1.02 21.54
CA VAL A 492 -16.42 2.29 21.81
C VAL A 492 -17.30 3.42 21.28
N PRO A 493 -18.00 4.21 22.13
CA PRO A 493 -18.53 5.48 21.70
C PRO A 493 -17.35 6.39 21.34
N ALA A 494 -17.51 7.20 20.30
CA ALA A 494 -16.45 8.01 19.68
C ALA A 494 -15.82 9.12 20.57
N HIS A 495 -15.91 9.04 21.90
CA HIS A 495 -15.54 10.15 22.79
C HIS A 495 -14.82 9.80 24.10
N GLN A 496 -14.36 8.56 24.32
CA GLN A 496 -13.61 8.22 25.53
C GLN A 496 -12.28 7.53 25.21
N PHE A 497 -11.26 8.34 24.95
CA PHE A 497 -9.85 7.97 25.08
C PHE A 497 -9.25 8.79 26.22
N HIS A 498 -9.71 8.56 27.44
CA HIS A 498 -8.98 8.99 28.63
C HIS A 498 -9.00 7.84 29.63
N GLU A 499 -7.79 7.36 29.91
CA GLU A 499 -7.40 6.49 31.03
C GLU A 499 -7.94 5.05 31.01
N ASP A 500 -7.08 4.11 30.60
CA ASP A 500 -6.94 2.84 31.33
C ASP A 500 -5.56 2.20 31.10
N LYS A 501 -4.80 2.05 32.19
CA LYS A 501 -3.34 1.86 32.22
C LYS A 501 -2.87 0.41 32.45
N GLN A 502 -3.75 -0.59 32.35
CA GLN A 502 -3.45 -1.96 32.86
C GLN A 502 -3.10 -3.04 31.82
N TRP A 503 -3.00 -2.75 30.52
CA TRP A 503 -3.13 -3.79 29.47
C TRP A 503 -1.84 -4.33 28.82
N THR A 504 -0.64 -4.03 29.32
CA THR A 504 0.59 -4.19 28.50
C THR A 504 1.67 -5.11 29.03
N GLU A 505 1.39 -5.97 30.01
CA GLU A 505 2.35 -6.98 30.48
C GLU A 505 1.83 -8.40 30.17
N ALA A 506 2.00 -8.84 28.91
CA ALA A 506 1.98 -10.25 28.49
C ALA A 506 2.74 -10.44 27.16
#